data_AF-A0A089X328-F1
#
_entry.id   AF-A0A089X328-F1
#
_cell.length_a   1.000
_cell.length_b   1.000
_cell.length_c   1.000
_cell.angle_alpha   90.00
_cell.angle_beta   90.00
_cell.angle_gamma   90.00
#
_symmetry.space_group_name_H-M   'P 1'
#
loop_
_entity.id
_entity.type
_entity.pdbx_description
1 polymer ?
#
loop_
_entity_poly.entity_id
_entity_poly.type
_entity_poly.pdbx_seq_one_letter_code
_entity_poly.pdbx_strand_id
1 'polypeptide(L)' 'MADAEKFGRNLRNASSLSAARLLSAHGPTVEGPMVDTLMEAMSRIPGLPQWLPGADVDLEAALDAHRVRRH' A
#
# COMPACT_ATOMS: atom_id res chain seq x y z
N MET A 1 5.05 -3.89 16.05
CA MET A 1 4.52 -4.46 14.79
C MET A 1 3.04 -4.17 14.69
N ALA A 2 2.51 -3.90 13.49
CA ALA A 2 1.08 -3.79 13.28
C ALA A 2 0.42 -5.19 13.44
N ASP A 3 -0.78 -5.23 14.01
CA ASP A 3 -1.58 -6.44 14.11
C ASP A 3 -2.18 -6.77 12.72
N ALA A 4 -1.66 -7.84 12.11
CA ALA A 4 -2.04 -8.28 10.76
C ALA A 4 -3.52 -8.68 10.67
N GLU A 5 -4.07 -9.31 11.71
CA GLU A 5 -5.46 -9.75 11.73
C GLU A 5 -6.40 -8.55 11.81
N LYS A 6 -6.10 -7.61 12.72
CA LYS A 6 -6.83 -6.35 12.85
C LYS A 6 -6.77 -5.53 11.57
N PHE A 7 -5.61 -5.46 10.92
CA PHE A 7 -5.45 -4.77 9.64
C PHE A 7 -6.35 -5.40 8.57
N GLY A 8 -6.27 -6.72 8.39
CA GLY A 8 -7.06 -7.44 7.39
C GLY A 8 -8.57 -7.31 7.63
N ARG A 9 -9.02 -7.34 8.89
CA ARG A 9 -10.43 -7.11 9.24
C ARG A 9 -10.89 -5.71 8.87
N ASN A 10 -10.13 -4.68 9.21
CA ASN A 10 -10.48 -3.30 8.88
C ASN A 10 -10.49 -3.05 7.37
N LEU A 11 -9.56 -3.65 6.64
CA LEU A 11 -9.50 -3.52 5.19
C LEU A 11 -10.72 -4.17 4.51
N ARG A 12 -11.13 -5.36 4.96
CA ARG A 12 -12.36 -6.02 4.45
C ARG A 12 -13.62 -5.21 4.74
N ASN A 13 -13.70 -4.62 5.94
CA ASN A 13 -14.82 -3.74 6.28
C ASN A 13 -14.85 -2.52 5.35
N ALA A 14 -13.71 -1.88 5.11
CA ALA A 14 -13.61 -0.75 4.20
C ALA A 14 -13.96 -1.11 2.76
N SER A 15 -13.47 -2.24 2.25
CA SER A 15 -13.78 -2.70 0.88
C SER A 15 -15.25 -3.03 0.69
N SER A 16 -15.94 -3.52 1.73
CA SER A 16 -17.38 -3.85 1.66
C SER A 16 -18.29 -2.63 1.49
N LEU A 17 -17.78 -1.42 1.70
CA LEU A 17 -18.51 -0.18 1.46
C LEU A 17 -18.61 0.17 -0.03
N SER A 18 -17.86 -0.52 -0.91
CA SER A 18 -17.84 -0.30 -2.36
C SER A 18 -17.72 1.17 -2.74
N ALA A 19 -16.83 1.89 -2.04
CA ALA A 19 -16.69 3.33 -2.22
C ALA A 19 -16.18 3.67 -3.64
N ALA A 20 -16.90 4.54 -4.35
CA ALA A 20 -16.45 5.01 -5.67
C ALA A 20 -15.23 5.95 -5.59
N ARG A 21 -14.93 6.49 -4.41
CA ARG A 21 -13.86 7.45 -4.15
C ARG A 21 -13.30 7.23 -2.74
N LEU A 22 -11.97 7.18 -2.63
CA LEU A 22 -11.24 7.16 -1.37
C LEU A 22 -10.47 8.48 -1.22
N LEU A 23 -10.78 9.20 -0.14
CA LEU A 23 -10.04 10.38 0.27
C LEU A 23 -8.85 9.95 1.12
N SER A 24 -7.67 10.49 0.83
CA SER A 24 -6.45 10.22 1.59
C SER A 24 -5.98 11.48 2.30
N ALA A 25 -5.54 11.34 3.55
CA ALA A 25 -4.96 12.44 4.31
C ALA A 25 -3.53 12.79 3.87
N HIS A 26 -2.82 11.84 3.25
CA HIS A 26 -1.38 11.93 2.95
C HIS A 26 -1.02 11.49 1.54
N GLY A 27 -2.02 11.27 0.68
CA GLY A 27 -1.83 10.86 -0.71
C GLY A 27 -2.92 11.41 -1.62
N PRO A 28 -2.85 11.11 -2.91
CA PRO A 28 -3.90 11.50 -3.85
C PRO A 28 -5.22 10.78 -3.52
N THR A 29 -6.32 11.45 -3.87
CA THR A 29 -7.64 10.80 -3.94
C THR A 29 -7.61 9.69 -4.99
N VAL A 30 -8.21 8.55 -4.67
CA VAL A 30 -8.33 7.40 -5.58
C VAL A 30 -9.78 7.22 -5.97
N GLU A 31 -10.07 6.97 -7.25
CA GLU A 31 -11.42 6.94 -7.79
C GLU A 31 -11.67 5.76 -8.73
N GLY A 32 -12.93 5.34 -8.81
CA GLY A 32 -13.39 4.33 -9.74
C GLY A 32 -12.64 2.99 -9.59
N PRO A 33 -12.24 2.33 -10.69
CA PRO A 33 -11.57 1.01 -10.64
C PRO A 33 -10.25 0.98 -9.86
N MET A 34 -9.63 2.15 -9.65
CA MET A 34 -8.39 2.24 -8.87
C MET A 34 -8.62 2.00 -7.38
N VAL A 35 -9.84 2.19 -6.87
CA VAL A 35 -10.19 1.90 -5.47
C VAL A 35 -10.02 0.40 -5.20
N ASP A 36 -10.56 -0.45 -6.07
CA ASP A 36 -10.46 -1.91 -5.91
C ASP A 36 -9.01 -2.38 -6.02
N THR A 37 -8.27 -1.80 -6.98
CA THR A 37 -6.84 -2.07 -7.16
C THR A 37 -6.04 -1.72 -5.90
N LEU A 38 -6.35 -0.59 -5.27
CA LEU A 38 -5.70 -0.18 -4.03
C LEU A 38 -6.04 -1.11 -2.87
N MET A 39 -7.31 -1.48 -2.70
CA MET A 39 -7.72 -2.40 -1.64
C MET A 39 -7.04 -3.77 -1.76
N GLU A 40 -6.91 -4.28 -2.99
CA GLU A 40 -6.17 -5.52 -3.27
C GLU A 40 -4.67 -5.38 -2.96
N ALA A 41 -4.05 -4.26 -3.34
CA ALA A 41 -2.64 -4.02 -3.02
C ALA A 41 -2.42 -3.95 -1.50
N MET A 42 -3.31 -3.26 -0.78
CA MET A 42 -3.23 -3.13 0.68
C MET A 42 -3.37 -4.48 1.38
N SER A 43 -4.14 -5.43 0.85
CA SER A 43 -4.33 -6.74 1.50
C SER A 43 -3.05 -7.57 1.56
N ARG A 44 -2.05 -7.22 0.75
CA ARG A 44 -0.74 -7.89 0.71
C ARG A 44 0.25 -7.35 1.73
N ILE A 45 0.03 -6.13 2.26
CA ILE A 45 0.97 -5.43 3.17
C ILE A 45 1.36 -6.26 4.40
N PRO A 46 0.44 -6.91 5.13
CA PRO A 46 0.81 -7.66 6.34
C PRO A 46 1.73 -8.86 6.08
N GLY A 47 1.78 -9.35 4.83
CA GLY A 47 2.67 -10.43 4.41
C GLY A 47 3.99 -9.95 3.81
N LEU A 48 4.17 -8.64 3.62
CA LEU A 48 5.44 -8.10 3.13
C LEU A 48 6.48 -8.12 4.24
N PRO A 49 7.75 -8.46 3.92
CA PRO A 49 8.82 -8.37 4.89
C PRO A 49 8.88 -6.95 5.45
N GLN A 50 9.05 -6.84 6.77
CA GLN A 50 9.23 -5.56 7.41
C GLN A 50 10.44 -4.87 6.77
N TRP A 51 10.27 -3.62 6.33
CA TRP A 51 11.41 -2.80 5.93
C TRP A 51 12.29 -2.60 7.18
N LEU A 52 13.42 -3.32 7.23
CA LEU A 52 14.29 -3.34 8.41
C LEU A 52 15.12 -2.05 8.50
N PRO A 53 15.43 -1.58 9.73
CA PRO A 53 16.24 -0.39 9.95
C PRO A 53 17.74 -0.70 9.79
N GLY A 54 18.24 -0.34 8.62
CA GLY A 54 19.62 -0.02 8.24
C GLY A 54 19.61 0.82 6.95
N ALA A 55 18.42 1.34 6.67
CA ALA A 55 18.00 2.00 5.47
C ALA A 55 17.67 3.44 5.87
N ASP A 56 18.72 4.22 6.14
CA ASP A 56 18.83 5.48 5.38
C ASP A 56 18.97 5.05 3.91
N VAL A 57 17.89 4.53 3.36
CA VAL A 57 17.76 4.35 1.93
C VAL A 57 17.67 5.78 1.47
N ASP A 58 18.78 6.25 0.92
CA ASP A 58 18.73 7.31 -0.07
C ASP A 58 17.61 6.91 -1.03
N LEU A 59 16.48 7.61 -0.87
CA LEU A 59 15.24 7.30 -1.58
C LEU A 59 15.52 7.32 -3.10
N GLU A 60 16.42 8.19 -3.54
CA GLU A 60 16.86 8.27 -4.93
C GLU A 60 17.61 7.00 -5.35
N ALA A 61 18.51 6.49 -4.51
CA ALA A 61 19.24 5.24 -4.79
C ALA A 61 18.31 4.02 -4.89
N ALA A 62 17.25 3.94 -4.07
CA ALA A 62 16.26 2.86 -4.19
C ALA A 62 15.35 3.01 -5.41
N LEU A 63 15.01 4.22 -5.81
CA LEU A 63 14.21 4.49 -7.01
C LEU A 63 14.99 4.18 -8.29
N ASP A 64 16.28 4.50 -8.34
CA ASP A 64 17.15 4.20 -9.49
C ASP A 64 17.38 2.70 -9.69
N ALA A 65 17.62 1.95 -8.61
CA ALA A 65 17.72 0.48 -8.68
C ALA A 65 16.45 -0.18 -9.24
N HIS A 66 15.29 0.43 -9.01
CA HIS A 66 14.01 -0.05 -9.52
C HIS A 66 13.75 0.32 -11.00
N ARG A 67 14.30 1.45 -11.49
CA ARG A 67 14.26 1.82 -12.92
C ARG A 67 15.11 0.91 -13.79
N VAL A 68 16.27 0.45 -13.31
CA VAL A 68 17.18 -0.43 -14.07
C VAL A 68 16.60 -1.84 -14.27
N ARG A 69 15.73 -2.32 -13.38
CA ARG A 69 15.05 -3.64 -13.48
C ARG A 69 13.85 -3.69 -14.44
N ARG A 70 13.54 -2.61 -15.16
CA ARG A 70 12.45 -2.53 -16.16
C ARG A 70 12.95 -2.48 -17.61
N HIS A 71 14.15 -2.98 -17.86
CA HIS A 71 14.65 -3.37 -19.19
C HIS A 71 15.00 -4.86 -19.18
#